data_AF-A0A2K4FNS1-F1
#
_entry.id   AF-A0A2K4FNS1-F1
#
_cell.length_a   1.000
_cell.length_b   1.000
_cell.length_c   1.000
_cell.angle_alpha   90.00
_cell.angle_beta   90.00
_cell.angle_gamma   90.00
#
_symmetry.space_group_name_H-M   'P 1'
#
loop_
_entity.id
_entity.type
_entity.pdbx_description
1 polymer ?
#
loop_
_entity_poly.entity_id
_entity_poly.type
_entity_poly.pdbx_seq_one_letter_code
_entity_poly.pdbx_strand_id
1 'polypeptide(L)'
;MLPRLPAVARCLSLAALCMAGPVAALELPLPPPGEDIIGQVQVIKAKYEDTFADLGTTYDLGYSEMVAANPGVDPWLPGAGTEIVLPTRFILPPGPREGIVINLAEYRLYYFPKGRNVVYTFPLGIGREGWGSPIAHTSIIAKTPNPTWTPPASIKAEHAADGDPLPNVVPAGPDNPLGPFKFTLGTPGYLIHGSNKKFGIGMRTSHGCFRMFNNNVLEMAGMVPVGTSVRIINDPYKLGLSGGKVYLEAHTPLDDKGNPSVVDKHTAVINAMLKREDITSNLRMNWDVVRDVVAAEDGLPVEIAVPNTSAPMVSSAPIDLQQ
;
A
#
# COMPACT_ATOMS: atom_id res chain seq x y z
N MET A 1 -12.52 -33.20 51.91
CA MET A 1 -12.99 -31.89 51.41
C MET A 1 -11.88 -30.88 51.64
N LEU A 2 -11.15 -30.54 50.57
CA LEU A 2 -10.00 -29.62 50.55
C LEU A 2 -10.28 -28.62 49.42
N PRO A 3 -10.29 -27.30 49.65
CA PRO A 3 -10.37 -26.34 48.56
C PRO A 3 -8.97 -26.07 48.01
N ARG A 4 -8.84 -26.24 46.69
CA ARG A 4 -7.65 -25.93 45.90
C ARG A 4 -7.62 -24.43 45.59
N LEU A 5 -6.54 -23.75 45.96
CA LEU A 5 -6.16 -22.45 45.40
C LEU A 5 -5.35 -22.68 44.12
N PRO A 6 -5.58 -21.94 43.02
CA PRO A 6 -4.57 -21.75 42.01
C PRO A 6 -3.87 -20.40 42.19
N ALA A 7 -2.55 -20.46 42.15
CA ALA A 7 -1.65 -19.32 42.05
C ALA A 7 -1.91 -18.56 40.75
N VAL A 8 -2.25 -17.28 40.85
CA VAL A 8 -2.26 -16.37 39.71
C VAL A 8 -0.83 -15.98 39.41
N ALA A 9 -0.26 -16.56 38.36
CA ALA A 9 0.98 -16.10 37.77
C ALA A 9 0.75 -14.70 37.17
N ARG A 10 1.44 -13.70 37.72
CA ARG A 10 1.55 -12.36 37.12
C ARG A 10 2.42 -12.48 35.86
N CYS A 11 1.79 -12.60 34.69
CA CYS A 11 2.45 -12.19 33.46
C CYS A 11 2.48 -10.66 33.44
N LEU A 12 3.67 -10.08 33.51
CA LEU A 12 3.90 -8.69 33.17
C LEU A 12 3.59 -8.51 31.67
N SER A 13 2.41 -8.00 31.36
CA SER A 13 2.13 -7.38 30.07
C SER A 13 2.97 -6.10 29.99
N LEU A 14 4.02 -6.12 29.16
CA LEU A 14 4.67 -4.90 28.69
C LEU A 14 3.65 -4.19 27.79
N ALA A 15 2.88 -3.28 28.35
CA ALA A 15 2.10 -2.34 27.56
C ALA A 15 3.08 -1.39 26.87
N ALA A 16 3.31 -1.59 25.57
CA ALA A 16 3.99 -0.60 24.75
C ALA A 16 3.10 0.65 24.70
N LEU A 17 3.52 1.70 25.40
CA LEU A 17 2.89 3.00 25.36
C LEU A 17 3.18 3.61 23.97
N CYS A 18 2.20 3.59 23.07
CA CYS A 18 2.29 4.34 21.81
C CYS A 18 2.17 5.83 22.15
N MET A 19 3.31 6.50 22.36
CA MET A 19 3.39 7.95 22.29
C MET A 19 3.02 8.36 20.87
N ALA A 20 1.99 9.21 20.72
CA ALA A 20 1.67 9.83 19.44
C ALA A 20 2.83 10.75 19.03
N GLY A 21 3.75 10.20 18.25
CA GLY A 21 4.80 10.95 17.57
C GLY A 21 4.24 11.80 16.44
N PRO A 22 5.06 12.68 15.84
CA PRO A 22 4.66 13.44 14.66
C PRO A 22 4.18 12.49 13.56
N VAL A 23 3.19 12.93 12.78
CA VAL A 23 2.65 12.21 11.60
C VAL A 23 3.74 12.15 10.53
N ALA A 24 4.64 11.18 10.70
CA ALA A 24 5.70 10.83 9.78
C ALA A 24 5.25 9.65 8.92
N ALA A 25 5.85 9.54 7.75
CA ALA A 25 5.76 8.40 6.86
C ALA A 25 5.94 7.10 7.64
N LEU A 26 5.24 6.05 7.22
CA LEU A 26 5.49 4.73 7.78
C LEU A 26 6.87 4.23 7.33
N GLU A 27 7.89 4.51 8.14
CA GLU A 27 9.25 3.97 7.99
C GLU A 27 9.27 2.52 8.49
N LEU A 28 9.48 1.57 7.58
CA LEU A 28 9.52 0.15 7.88
C LEU A 28 10.91 -0.41 7.59
N PRO A 29 11.48 -1.25 8.48
CA PRO A 29 12.72 -1.95 8.16
C PRO A 29 12.49 -2.86 6.96
N LEU A 30 13.46 -2.89 6.04
CA LEU A 30 13.42 -3.88 4.96
C LEU A 30 13.59 -5.28 5.57
N PRO A 31 12.81 -6.26 5.09
CA PRO A 31 12.91 -7.61 5.58
C PRO A 31 14.21 -8.25 5.03
N PRO A 32 14.70 -9.34 5.64
CA PRO A 32 15.88 -10.04 5.17
C PRO A 32 15.80 -10.43 3.68
N PRO A 33 16.93 -10.62 2.98
CA PRO A 33 16.90 -11.12 1.60
C PRO A 33 16.09 -12.42 1.49
N GLY A 34 15.17 -12.47 0.52
CA GLY A 34 14.25 -13.60 0.32
C GLY A 34 12.91 -13.48 1.07
N GLU A 35 12.75 -12.48 1.94
CA GLU A 35 11.48 -12.14 2.58
C GLU A 35 10.89 -10.88 1.93
N ASP A 36 9.56 -10.82 1.78
CA ASP A 36 8.85 -9.74 1.06
C ASP A 36 7.87 -8.96 1.92
N ILE A 37 7.64 -9.38 3.17
CA ILE A 37 6.60 -8.81 4.02
C ILE A 37 7.18 -7.78 5.00
N ILE A 38 6.51 -6.64 5.10
CA ILE A 38 6.82 -5.56 6.03
C ILE A 38 5.59 -5.17 6.86
N GLY A 39 5.84 -4.52 7.99
CA GLY A 39 4.78 -4.02 8.86
C GLY A 39 3.98 -5.12 9.54
N GLN A 40 2.85 -4.73 10.11
CA GLN A 40 1.95 -5.61 10.86
C GLN A 40 0.52 -5.06 10.78
N VAL A 41 -0.47 -5.95 10.80
CA VAL A 41 -1.87 -5.54 10.85
C VAL A 41 -2.13 -5.01 12.26
N GLN A 42 -2.79 -3.86 12.36
CA GLN A 42 -3.20 -3.29 13.64
C GLN A 42 -4.72 -3.26 13.72
N VAL A 43 -5.25 -3.34 14.94
CA VAL A 43 -6.67 -3.17 15.20
C VAL A 43 -6.82 -2.12 16.28
N ILE A 44 -7.64 -1.11 15.99
CA ILE A 44 -7.99 -0.04 16.94
C ILE A 44 -9.48 -0.08 17.24
N LYS A 45 -9.90 0.62 18.29
CA LYS A 45 -11.32 0.89 18.54
C LYS A 45 -11.66 2.30 18.10
N ALA A 46 -12.63 2.42 17.21
CA ALA A 46 -13.10 3.71 16.72
C ALA A 46 -13.69 4.56 17.85
N LYS A 47 -13.48 5.87 17.77
CA LYS A 47 -14.19 6.89 18.54
C LYS A 47 -15.45 7.31 17.78
N TYR A 48 -16.31 8.08 18.44
CA TYR A 48 -17.56 8.53 17.84
C TYR A 48 -17.33 9.47 16.64
N GLU A 49 -16.31 10.31 16.74
CA GLU A 49 -15.94 11.31 15.74
C GLU A 49 -15.02 10.79 14.63
N ASP A 50 -14.57 9.53 14.71
CA ASP A 50 -13.65 8.99 13.72
C ASP A 50 -14.34 8.80 12.36
N THR A 51 -13.64 9.15 11.29
CA THR A 51 -14.00 8.76 9.91
C THR A 51 -12.83 8.03 9.28
N PHE A 52 -13.06 7.22 8.25
CA PHE A 52 -11.96 6.52 7.56
C PHE A 52 -10.98 7.49 6.90
N ALA A 53 -11.44 8.67 6.49
CA ALA A 53 -10.56 9.71 5.96
C ALA A 53 -9.64 10.31 7.04
N ASP A 54 -10.18 10.56 8.24
CA ASP A 54 -9.41 11.11 9.36
C ASP A 54 -8.45 10.07 9.94
N LEU A 55 -8.89 8.82 10.07
CA LEU A 55 -8.05 7.68 10.41
C LEU A 55 -6.96 7.49 9.36
N GLY A 56 -7.30 7.56 8.06
CA GLY A 56 -6.34 7.48 6.98
C GLY A 56 -5.26 8.56 7.07
N THR A 57 -5.64 9.80 7.34
CA THR A 57 -4.69 10.89 7.56
C THR A 57 -3.81 10.66 8.79
N THR A 58 -4.38 10.10 9.86
CA THR A 58 -3.68 9.85 11.14
C THR A 58 -2.68 8.71 11.05
N TYR A 59 -3.04 7.64 10.33
CA TYR A 59 -2.27 6.38 10.26
C TYR A 59 -1.53 6.20 8.93
N ASP A 60 -1.52 7.22 8.09
CA ASP A 60 -0.89 7.22 6.76
C ASP A 60 -1.46 6.14 5.81
N LEU A 61 -2.79 6.09 5.74
CA LEU A 61 -3.57 5.17 4.93
C LEU A 61 -4.51 5.95 4.00
N GLY A 62 -4.71 5.41 2.81
CA GLY A 62 -5.65 5.86 1.81
C GLY A 62 -7.08 5.49 2.16
N TYR A 63 -8.03 6.26 1.63
CA TYR A 63 -9.44 6.01 1.90
C TYR A 63 -9.92 4.63 1.42
N SER A 64 -9.60 4.24 0.17
CA SER A 64 -10.15 2.99 -0.39
C SER A 64 -9.57 1.75 0.28
N GLU A 65 -8.31 1.77 0.73
CA GLU A 65 -7.74 0.64 1.47
C GLU A 65 -8.36 0.49 2.88
N MET A 66 -8.72 1.60 3.54
CA MET A 66 -9.46 1.56 4.80
C MET A 66 -10.85 0.94 4.60
N VAL A 67 -11.53 1.31 3.51
CA VAL A 67 -12.84 0.74 3.15
C VAL A 67 -12.72 -0.75 2.84
N ALA A 68 -11.73 -1.14 2.02
CA ALA A 68 -11.52 -2.53 1.62
C ALA A 68 -11.20 -3.45 2.82
N ALA A 69 -10.34 -2.99 3.74
CA ALA A 69 -9.94 -3.77 4.91
C ALA A 69 -11.05 -3.91 5.99
N ASN A 70 -12.14 -3.13 5.90
CA ASN A 70 -13.20 -3.06 6.92
C ASN A 70 -14.60 -3.27 6.30
N PRO A 71 -14.88 -4.43 5.70
CA PRO A 71 -16.16 -4.69 5.05
C PRO A 71 -17.32 -4.60 6.04
N GLY A 72 -18.35 -3.83 5.67
CA GLY A 72 -19.57 -3.65 6.48
C GLY A 72 -19.49 -2.56 7.56
N VAL A 73 -18.35 -1.88 7.70
CA VAL A 73 -18.23 -0.69 8.57
C VAL A 73 -18.57 0.56 7.77
N ASP A 74 -19.37 1.46 8.34
CA ASP A 74 -19.66 2.76 7.72
C ASP A 74 -18.40 3.66 7.73
N PRO A 75 -17.88 4.09 6.57
CA PRO A 75 -16.65 4.89 6.51
C PRO A 75 -16.78 6.30 7.11
N TRP A 76 -18.00 6.84 7.23
CA TRP A 76 -18.26 8.17 7.78
C TRP A 76 -18.69 8.15 9.23
N LEU A 77 -19.25 7.03 9.69
CA LEU A 77 -19.60 6.85 11.09
C LEU A 77 -19.35 5.40 11.52
N PRO A 78 -18.08 5.00 11.72
CA PRO A 78 -17.73 3.62 12.07
C PRO A 78 -18.39 3.13 13.37
N GLY A 79 -18.76 4.08 14.24
CA GLY A 79 -19.41 3.82 15.52
C GLY A 79 -18.38 3.63 16.64
N ALA A 80 -18.65 4.25 17.79
CA ALA A 80 -17.75 4.16 18.93
C ALA A 80 -17.60 2.72 19.42
N GLY A 81 -16.36 2.27 19.59
CA GLY A 81 -16.01 0.93 20.05
C GLY A 81 -15.92 -0.13 18.96
N THR A 82 -16.32 0.18 17.72
CA THR A 82 -16.13 -0.71 16.56
C THR A 82 -14.65 -1.00 16.36
N GLU A 83 -14.30 -2.27 16.14
CA GLU A 83 -12.94 -2.67 15.81
C GLU A 83 -12.63 -2.31 14.36
N ILE A 84 -11.60 -1.50 14.15
CA ILE A 84 -11.14 -1.06 12.84
C ILE A 84 -9.77 -1.69 12.57
N VAL A 85 -9.70 -2.45 11.49
CA VAL A 85 -8.47 -3.00 10.93
C VAL A 85 -7.74 -1.88 10.20
N LEU A 86 -6.48 -1.66 10.58
CA LEU A 86 -5.54 -0.81 9.87
C LEU A 86 -4.63 -1.72 9.02
N PRO A 87 -4.71 -1.66 7.68
CA PRO A 87 -3.93 -2.50 6.77
C PRO A 87 -2.45 -2.07 6.69
N THR A 88 -1.75 -1.98 7.82
CA THR A 88 -0.34 -1.56 7.91
C THR A 88 0.66 -2.71 7.72
N ARG A 89 0.26 -3.78 7.03
CA ARG A 89 1.12 -4.91 6.64
C ARG A 89 1.09 -5.03 5.13
N PHE A 90 2.26 -5.08 4.51
CA PHE A 90 2.36 -5.04 3.05
C PHE A 90 3.28 -6.15 2.54
N ILE A 91 2.94 -6.70 1.38
CA ILE A 91 3.86 -7.37 0.49
C ILE A 91 4.55 -6.31 -0.37
N LEU A 92 5.88 -6.29 -0.36
CA LEU A 92 6.66 -5.37 -1.19
C LEU A 92 6.34 -5.55 -2.69
N PRO A 93 6.29 -4.47 -3.48
CA PRO A 93 6.02 -4.57 -4.91
C PRO A 93 7.12 -5.38 -5.62
N PRO A 94 6.77 -6.12 -6.69
CA PRO A 94 7.73 -6.96 -7.40
C PRO A 94 8.82 -6.12 -8.07
N GLY A 95 9.97 -6.75 -8.33
CA GLY A 95 11.13 -6.13 -8.99
C GLY A 95 12.10 -5.44 -8.03
N PRO A 96 12.97 -4.55 -8.55
CA PRO A 96 14.01 -3.91 -7.74
C PRO A 96 13.43 -3.05 -6.60
N ARG A 97 13.99 -3.23 -5.40
CA ARG A 97 13.73 -2.44 -4.19
C ARG A 97 14.65 -1.22 -4.15
N GLU A 98 14.52 -0.35 -5.15
CA GLU A 98 15.35 0.84 -5.30
C GLU A 98 14.51 2.04 -5.76
N GLY A 99 14.89 3.24 -5.31
CA GLY A 99 14.23 4.48 -5.72
C GLY A 99 12.77 4.49 -5.30
N ILE A 100 11.90 5.03 -6.17
CA ILE A 100 10.47 5.09 -5.94
C ILE A 100 9.77 4.02 -6.77
N VAL A 101 8.85 3.28 -6.15
CA VAL A 101 7.91 2.39 -6.82
C VAL A 101 6.49 2.85 -6.50
N ILE A 102 5.69 3.17 -7.50
CA ILE A 102 4.27 3.51 -7.34
C ILE A 102 3.47 2.32 -7.86
N ASN A 103 2.65 1.71 -7.00
CA ASN A 103 1.69 0.70 -7.41
C ASN A 103 0.29 1.32 -7.51
N LEU A 104 -0.23 1.43 -8.73
CA LEU A 104 -1.49 2.10 -9.01
C LEU A 104 -2.69 1.38 -8.38
N ALA A 105 -2.76 0.05 -8.51
CA ALA A 105 -3.87 -0.75 -7.97
C ALA A 105 -4.01 -0.66 -6.45
N GLU A 106 -2.90 -0.41 -5.78
CA GLU A 106 -2.81 -0.29 -4.32
C GLU A 106 -2.91 1.17 -3.84
N TYR A 107 -2.91 2.14 -4.76
CA TYR A 107 -2.84 3.56 -4.43
C TYR A 107 -1.66 3.91 -3.51
N ARG A 108 -0.50 3.26 -3.70
CA ARG A 108 0.62 3.39 -2.76
C ARG A 108 1.96 3.63 -3.45
N LEU A 109 2.75 4.48 -2.82
CA LEU A 109 4.15 4.77 -3.14
C LEU A 109 5.05 4.08 -2.14
N TYR A 110 6.10 3.44 -2.62
CA TYR A 110 7.20 2.88 -1.86
C TYR A 110 8.48 3.63 -2.22
N TYR A 111 9.23 4.07 -1.23
CA TYR A 111 10.55 4.66 -1.44
C TYR A 111 11.64 3.88 -0.71
N PHE A 112 12.60 3.39 -1.49
CA PHE A 112 13.77 2.64 -1.07
C PHE A 112 15.01 3.54 -1.18
N PRO A 113 15.39 4.26 -0.10
CA PRO A 113 16.58 5.10 -0.08
C PRO A 113 17.86 4.30 -0.31
N LYS A 114 18.79 4.88 -1.08
CA LYS A 114 20.12 4.29 -1.29
C LYS A 114 20.88 4.19 0.03
N GLY A 115 21.51 3.03 0.27
CA GLY A 115 22.41 2.82 1.41
C GLY A 115 21.71 2.70 2.77
N ARG A 116 20.37 2.60 2.80
CA ARG A 116 19.61 2.35 4.04
C ARG A 116 18.75 1.10 3.88
N ASN A 117 18.67 0.30 4.94
CA ASN A 117 17.86 -0.92 4.96
C ASN A 117 16.42 -0.65 5.44
N VAL A 118 15.76 0.34 4.84
CA VAL A 118 14.39 0.75 5.20
C VAL A 118 13.59 1.02 3.93
N VAL A 119 12.27 0.99 4.06
CA VAL A 119 11.32 1.42 3.05
C VAL A 119 10.33 2.39 3.68
N TYR A 120 10.03 3.47 2.98
CA TYR A 120 8.97 4.40 3.34
C TYR A 120 7.77 4.14 2.44
N THR A 121 6.57 4.07 3.02
CA THR A 121 5.34 3.89 2.25
C THR A 121 4.41 5.09 2.43
N PHE A 122 3.73 5.49 1.36
CA PHE A 122 2.78 6.61 1.38
C PHE A 122 1.53 6.29 0.56
N PRO A 123 0.33 6.58 1.06
CA PRO A 123 -0.88 6.50 0.25
C PRO A 123 -0.91 7.64 -0.77
N LEU A 124 -1.52 7.36 -1.93
CA LEU A 124 -1.60 8.25 -3.08
C LEU A 124 -3.03 8.38 -3.60
N GLY A 125 -3.40 9.57 -4.05
CA GLY A 125 -4.48 9.73 -5.02
C GLY A 125 -3.94 9.60 -6.45
N ILE A 126 -4.69 8.97 -7.34
CA ILE A 126 -4.30 8.77 -8.75
C ILE A 126 -5.33 9.35 -9.72
N GLY A 127 -5.04 9.22 -11.01
CA GLY A 127 -5.91 9.63 -12.11
C GLY A 127 -7.30 8.97 -12.08
N ARG A 128 -8.35 9.77 -12.26
CA ARG A 128 -9.71 9.29 -12.52
C ARG A 128 -9.79 8.53 -13.84
N GLU A 129 -10.87 7.79 -14.02
CA GLU A 129 -11.15 7.09 -15.28
C GLU A 129 -11.13 8.06 -16.48
N GLY A 130 -10.53 7.64 -17.59
CA GLY A 130 -10.27 8.48 -18.76
C GLY A 130 -9.11 9.47 -18.61
N TRP A 131 -8.55 9.61 -17.41
CA TRP A 131 -7.36 10.41 -17.09
C TRP A 131 -6.36 9.59 -16.27
N GLY A 132 -6.22 8.30 -16.60
CA GLY A 132 -5.42 7.35 -15.83
C GLY A 132 -3.96 7.76 -15.67
N SER A 133 -3.39 7.44 -14.51
CA SER A 133 -1.95 7.58 -14.27
C SER A 133 -1.17 6.57 -15.13
N PRO A 134 0.03 6.92 -15.63
CA PRO A 134 0.73 6.13 -16.63
C PRO A 134 1.49 4.96 -16.00
N ILE A 135 1.60 3.83 -16.71
CA ILE A 135 2.63 2.83 -16.42
C ILE A 135 3.92 3.29 -17.10
N ALA A 136 4.98 3.52 -16.34
CA ALA A 136 6.21 4.07 -16.87
C ALA A 136 7.42 3.82 -15.96
N HIS A 137 8.61 3.82 -16.58
CA HIS A 137 9.88 4.01 -15.90
C HIS A 137 10.35 5.44 -16.15
N THR A 138 10.62 6.18 -15.08
CA THR A 138 10.95 7.61 -15.15
C THR A 138 11.86 7.99 -13.98
N SER A 139 12.02 9.28 -13.72
CA SER A 139 12.78 9.79 -12.59
C SER A 139 12.21 11.10 -12.07
N ILE A 140 12.61 11.49 -10.86
CA ILE A 140 12.41 12.84 -10.35
C ILE A 140 13.36 13.79 -11.10
N ILE A 141 12.83 14.72 -11.89
CA ILE A 141 13.66 15.69 -12.64
C ILE A 141 13.73 17.06 -11.98
N ALA A 142 12.75 17.41 -11.14
CA ALA A 142 12.76 18.66 -10.40
C ALA A 142 11.94 18.55 -9.10
N LYS A 143 12.28 19.45 -8.17
CA LYS A 143 11.61 19.63 -6.88
C LYS A 143 11.26 21.11 -6.74
N THR A 144 10.00 21.42 -6.49
CA THR A 144 9.53 22.82 -6.41
C THR A 144 8.71 23.03 -5.14
N PRO A 145 9.24 23.74 -4.14
CA PRO A 145 8.46 24.18 -2.99
C PRO A 145 7.48 25.28 -3.42
N ASN A 146 6.31 25.32 -2.76
CA ASN A 146 5.26 26.32 -2.97
C ASN A 146 5.02 26.61 -4.47
N PRO A 147 4.68 25.59 -5.27
CA PRO A 147 4.56 25.75 -6.70
C PRO A 147 3.39 26.65 -7.07
N THR A 148 3.53 27.41 -8.14
CA THR A 148 2.37 27.88 -8.89
C THR A 148 1.80 26.75 -9.75
N TRP A 149 0.52 26.84 -10.09
CA TRP A 149 -0.12 25.92 -11.01
C TRP A 149 -0.63 26.66 -12.24
N THR A 150 -0.20 26.20 -13.41
CA THR A 150 -0.72 26.64 -14.70
C THR A 150 -1.61 25.51 -15.22
N PRO A 151 -2.95 25.66 -15.19
CA PRO A 151 -3.84 24.59 -15.61
C PRO A 151 -3.64 24.25 -17.09
N PRO A 152 -3.53 22.95 -17.46
CA PRO A 152 -3.53 22.52 -18.85
C PRO A 152 -4.79 22.97 -19.60
N ALA A 153 -4.67 23.18 -20.90
CA ALA A 153 -5.78 23.64 -21.74
C ALA A 153 -7.02 22.75 -21.64
N SER A 154 -6.84 21.43 -21.55
CA SER A 154 -7.94 20.47 -21.36
C SER A 154 -8.70 20.69 -20.06
N ILE A 155 -8.00 20.89 -18.94
CA ILE A 155 -8.61 21.15 -17.63
C ILE A 155 -9.35 22.49 -17.66
N LYS A 156 -8.78 23.52 -18.30
CA LYS A 156 -9.48 24.81 -18.45
C LYS A 156 -10.76 24.70 -19.27
N ALA A 157 -10.76 23.87 -20.32
CA ALA A 157 -11.94 23.63 -21.15
C ALA A 157 -13.05 22.91 -20.37
N GLU A 158 -12.71 21.87 -19.60
CA GLU A 158 -13.65 21.17 -18.70
C GLU A 158 -14.28 22.14 -17.70
N HIS A 159 -13.45 22.86 -16.94
CA HIS A 159 -13.89 23.83 -15.95
C HIS A 159 -14.76 24.95 -16.55
N ALA A 160 -14.43 25.44 -17.74
CA ALA A 160 -15.26 26.43 -18.44
C ALA A 160 -16.61 25.85 -18.88
N ALA A 161 -16.67 24.58 -19.28
CA ALA A 161 -17.93 23.90 -19.62
C ALA A 161 -18.82 23.69 -18.38
N ASP A 162 -18.21 23.47 -17.21
CA ASP A 162 -18.90 23.33 -15.93
C ASP A 162 -19.30 24.67 -15.28
N GLY A 163 -18.98 25.80 -15.92
CA GLY A 163 -19.33 27.14 -15.43
C GLY A 163 -18.39 27.73 -14.37
N ASP A 164 -17.21 27.12 -14.17
CA ASP A 164 -16.18 27.55 -13.21
C ASP A 164 -14.82 27.78 -13.91
N PRO A 165 -14.67 28.82 -14.75
CA PRO A 165 -13.47 29.00 -15.57
C PRO A 165 -12.22 29.28 -14.71
N LEU A 166 -11.17 28.48 -14.93
CA LEU A 166 -9.91 28.61 -14.20
C LEU A 166 -9.02 29.78 -14.69
N PRO A 167 -8.27 30.44 -13.77
CA PRO A 167 -7.30 31.46 -14.14
C PRO A 167 -6.14 30.87 -14.96
N ASN A 168 -5.36 31.74 -15.61
CA ASN A 168 -4.15 31.32 -16.33
C ASN A 168 -3.08 30.75 -15.40
N VAL A 169 -2.99 31.28 -14.18
CA VAL A 169 -2.06 30.84 -13.15
C VAL A 169 -2.79 30.90 -11.82
N VAL A 170 -2.75 29.79 -11.07
CA VAL A 170 -3.11 29.76 -9.65
C VAL A 170 -1.82 29.98 -8.86
N PRO A 171 -1.75 31.04 -8.02
CA PRO A 171 -0.56 31.33 -7.23
C PRO A 171 -0.30 30.24 -6.18
N ALA A 172 0.89 30.24 -5.59
CA ALA A 172 1.16 29.40 -4.43
C ALA A 172 0.28 29.81 -3.25
N GLY A 173 -0.14 28.86 -2.43
CA GLY A 173 -0.96 29.11 -1.26
C GLY A 173 -1.92 27.97 -0.94
N PRO A 174 -2.76 28.11 0.11
CA PRO A 174 -3.69 27.08 0.56
C PRO A 174 -4.67 26.62 -0.53
N ASP A 175 -5.03 27.51 -1.46
CA ASP A 175 -5.98 27.22 -2.53
C ASP A 175 -5.32 26.58 -3.77
N ASN A 176 -3.99 26.43 -3.78
CA ASN A 176 -3.30 25.82 -4.91
C ASN A 176 -3.51 24.29 -4.92
N PRO A 177 -4.03 23.70 -6.02
CA PRO A 177 -4.32 22.26 -6.06
C PRO A 177 -3.08 21.37 -6.06
N LEU A 178 -1.88 21.94 -6.26
CA LEU A 178 -0.62 21.23 -6.13
C LEU A 178 -0.13 21.13 -4.68
N GLY A 179 -0.80 21.81 -3.74
CA GLY A 179 -0.41 21.84 -2.34
C GLY A 179 0.94 22.54 -2.11
N PRO A 180 1.65 22.23 -1.01
CA PRO A 180 2.85 22.95 -0.59
C PRO A 180 4.11 22.56 -1.36
N PHE A 181 4.07 21.46 -2.13
CA PHE A 181 5.24 20.93 -2.82
C PHE A 181 4.86 20.10 -4.03
N LYS A 182 5.70 20.14 -5.07
CA LYS A 182 5.63 19.19 -6.19
C LYS A 182 7.00 18.64 -6.57
N PHE A 183 6.96 17.41 -7.04
CA PHE A 183 8.01 16.74 -7.79
C PHE A 183 7.57 16.67 -9.25
N THR A 184 8.45 17.09 -10.15
CA THR A 184 8.24 16.90 -11.59
C THR A 184 8.85 15.56 -12.00
N LEU A 185 8.09 14.75 -12.70
CA LEU A 185 8.57 13.49 -13.26
C LEU A 185 9.19 13.71 -14.64
N GLY A 186 10.13 12.84 -15.02
CA GLY A 186 10.69 12.80 -16.37
C GLY A 186 9.65 12.45 -17.44
N THR A 187 8.52 11.87 -17.03
CA THR A 187 7.34 11.67 -17.89
C THR A 187 6.60 13.01 -18.00
N PRO A 188 6.59 13.65 -19.18
CA PRO A 188 6.07 15.01 -19.32
C PRO A 188 4.61 15.13 -18.87
N GLY A 189 4.30 16.20 -18.13
CA GLY A 189 2.95 16.49 -17.65
C GLY A 189 2.54 15.78 -16.36
N TYR A 190 3.34 14.83 -15.85
CA TYR A 190 3.04 14.11 -14.61
C TYR A 190 3.85 14.60 -13.42
N LEU A 191 3.17 14.70 -12.28
CA LEU A 191 3.70 15.24 -11.04
C LEU A 191 3.40 14.29 -9.88
N ILE A 192 4.25 14.29 -8.85
CA ILE A 192 3.87 13.86 -7.50
C ILE A 192 3.76 15.13 -6.65
N HIS A 193 2.61 15.39 -6.04
CA HIS A 193 2.37 16.68 -5.38
C HIS A 193 1.43 16.56 -4.18
N GLY A 194 1.36 17.60 -3.35
CA GLY A 194 0.39 17.68 -2.26
C GLY A 194 -1.04 17.91 -2.74
N SER A 195 -1.94 18.39 -1.89
CA SER A 195 -3.27 18.78 -2.32
C SER A 195 -3.87 19.87 -1.44
N ASN A 196 -4.75 20.68 -2.03
CA ASN A 196 -5.66 21.57 -1.28
C ASN A 196 -6.98 20.87 -0.90
N LYS A 197 -7.20 19.64 -1.35
CA LYS A 197 -8.40 18.87 -1.00
C LYS A 197 -8.13 18.10 0.29
N LYS A 198 -9.12 18.11 1.18
CA LYS A 198 -9.10 17.35 2.45
C LYS A 198 -9.29 15.84 2.24
N PHE A 199 -9.79 15.44 1.08
CA PHE A 199 -10.11 14.07 0.72
C PHE A 199 -9.59 13.74 -0.68
N GLY A 200 -9.49 12.45 -1.00
CA GLY A 200 -9.10 11.94 -2.32
C GLY A 200 -7.75 11.23 -2.39
N ILE A 201 -7.01 11.17 -1.27
CA ILE A 201 -5.85 10.28 -1.12
C ILE A 201 -6.36 8.85 -0.93
N GLY A 202 -5.76 7.89 -1.62
CA GLY A 202 -6.27 6.53 -1.73
C GLY A 202 -7.49 6.41 -2.65
N MET A 203 -7.66 7.32 -3.62
CA MET A 203 -8.79 7.34 -4.55
C MET A 203 -8.39 7.82 -5.95
N ARG A 204 -9.23 7.54 -6.95
CA ARG A 204 -9.07 8.02 -8.34
C ARG A 204 -9.72 9.40 -8.54
N THR A 205 -9.01 10.48 -8.21
CA THR A 205 -9.58 11.85 -8.17
C THR A 205 -8.82 12.91 -8.97
N SER A 206 -7.67 12.57 -9.54
CA SER A 206 -6.83 13.54 -10.26
C SER A 206 -7.01 13.45 -11.78
N HIS A 207 -6.46 14.41 -12.51
CA HIS A 207 -6.31 14.36 -13.98
C HIS A 207 -5.02 13.64 -14.41
N GLY A 208 -4.59 12.63 -13.65
CA GLY A 208 -3.47 11.73 -13.99
C GLY A 208 -2.23 11.86 -13.09
N CYS A 209 -2.07 12.98 -12.37
CA CYS A 209 -0.97 13.18 -11.42
C CYS A 209 -1.17 12.41 -10.10
N PHE A 210 -0.08 12.24 -9.34
CA PHE A 210 -0.08 11.56 -8.03
C PHE A 210 -0.24 12.58 -6.91
N ARG A 211 -1.33 12.47 -6.14
CA ARG A 211 -1.61 13.33 -4.98
C ARG A 211 -1.15 12.64 -3.71
N MET A 212 -0.53 13.39 -2.80
CA MET A 212 -0.11 12.95 -1.47
C MET A 212 -0.77 13.81 -0.40
N PHE A 213 -0.83 13.32 0.84
CA PHE A 213 -1.02 14.20 1.98
C PHE A 213 0.11 15.25 2.05
N ASN A 214 -0.22 16.45 2.54
CA ASN A 214 0.70 17.58 2.51
C ASN A 214 1.93 17.38 3.40
N ASN A 215 1.78 16.75 4.56
CA ASN A 215 2.89 16.33 5.41
C ASN A 215 3.79 15.32 4.67
N ASN A 216 3.20 14.32 4.02
CA ASN A 216 3.95 13.27 3.31
C ASN A 216 4.77 13.83 2.15
N VAL A 217 4.22 14.73 1.32
CA VAL A 217 4.98 15.29 0.20
C VAL A 217 6.15 16.16 0.69
N LEU A 218 5.99 16.84 1.83
CA LEU A 218 7.03 17.65 2.46
C LEU A 218 8.12 16.78 3.09
N GLU A 219 7.75 15.68 3.74
CA GLU A 219 8.69 14.70 4.26
C GLU A 219 9.47 14.03 3.12
N MET A 220 8.76 13.58 2.09
CA MET A 220 9.38 13.03 0.87
C MET A 220 10.34 14.06 0.24
N ALA A 221 10.03 15.36 0.32
CA ALA A 221 10.91 16.42 -0.15
C ALA A 221 12.18 16.56 0.68
N GLY A 222 12.19 16.19 1.96
CA GLY A 222 13.40 16.13 2.78
C GLY A 222 14.34 14.98 2.43
N MET A 223 13.80 13.85 1.94
CA MET A 223 14.53 12.60 1.77
C MET A 223 14.88 12.24 0.32
N VAL A 224 14.03 12.58 -0.66
CA VAL A 224 14.19 12.14 -2.05
C VAL A 224 15.03 13.12 -2.88
N PRO A 225 16.19 12.73 -3.43
CA PRO A 225 16.99 13.58 -4.31
C PRO A 225 16.42 13.63 -5.75
N VAL A 226 16.74 14.71 -6.47
CA VAL A 226 16.57 14.76 -7.94
C VAL A 226 17.43 13.68 -8.59
N GLY A 227 16.92 13.05 -9.64
CA GLY A 227 17.52 11.91 -10.32
C GLY A 227 17.10 10.55 -9.74
N THR A 228 16.33 10.52 -8.64
CA THR A 228 15.78 9.26 -8.10
C THR A 228 14.91 8.59 -9.16
N SER A 229 15.17 7.30 -9.42
CA SER A 229 14.35 6.49 -10.34
C SER A 229 12.93 6.32 -9.79
N VAL A 230 11.96 6.30 -10.69
CA VAL A 230 10.54 6.11 -10.38
C VAL A 230 10.01 5.03 -11.31
N ARG A 231 9.47 3.96 -10.74
CA ARG A 231 8.83 2.87 -11.47
C ARG A 231 7.35 2.84 -11.12
N ILE A 232 6.50 3.04 -12.12
CA ILE A 232 5.05 3.06 -11.95
C ILE A 232 4.50 1.77 -12.53
N ILE A 233 3.87 0.96 -11.68
CA ILE A 233 3.32 -0.36 -11.99
C ILE A 233 1.83 -0.41 -11.67
N ASN A 234 1.14 -1.42 -12.19
CA ASN A 234 -0.25 -1.68 -11.87
C ASN A 234 -0.42 -3.17 -11.55
N ASP A 235 -0.04 -3.55 -10.33
CA ASP A 235 -0.04 -4.93 -9.86
C ASP A 235 -1.09 -5.09 -8.75
N PRO A 236 -2.34 -5.47 -9.08
CA PRO A 236 -3.41 -5.68 -8.10
C PRO A 236 -3.19 -6.94 -7.26
N TYR A 237 -2.39 -7.89 -7.73
CA TYR A 237 -2.09 -9.13 -7.02
C TYR A 237 -0.60 -9.22 -6.77
N LYS A 238 -0.20 -9.11 -5.50
CA LYS A 238 1.19 -9.25 -5.07
C LYS A 238 1.38 -10.56 -4.33
N LEU A 239 2.51 -11.21 -4.61
CA LEU A 239 2.93 -12.43 -3.92
C LEU A 239 4.19 -12.13 -3.13
N GLY A 240 4.27 -12.66 -1.92
CA GLY A 240 5.39 -12.42 -1.02
C GLY A 240 5.77 -13.67 -0.27
N LEU A 241 7.07 -13.88 -0.10
CA LEU A 241 7.60 -14.92 0.78
C LEU A 241 7.78 -14.38 2.20
N SER A 242 7.39 -15.19 3.19
CA SER A 242 7.84 -14.95 4.56
C SER A 242 7.83 -16.21 5.42
N GLY A 243 8.94 -16.48 6.11
CA GLY A 243 9.10 -17.65 6.97
C GLY A 243 8.93 -18.98 6.22
N GLY A 244 9.34 -19.05 4.96
CA GLY A 244 9.15 -20.20 4.08
C GLY A 244 7.71 -20.39 3.56
N LYS A 245 6.81 -19.46 3.87
CA LYS A 245 5.42 -19.47 3.41
C LYS A 245 5.20 -18.46 2.30
N VAL A 246 4.13 -18.65 1.51
CA VAL A 246 3.70 -17.69 0.49
C VAL A 246 2.46 -16.97 0.96
N TYR A 247 2.46 -15.66 0.76
CA TYR A 247 1.34 -14.78 1.01
C TYR A 247 0.87 -14.15 -0.30
N LEU A 248 -0.44 -13.90 -0.37
CA LEU A 248 -1.10 -13.16 -1.43
C LEU A 248 -1.75 -11.92 -0.83
N GLU A 249 -1.56 -10.80 -1.50
CA GLU A 249 -2.25 -9.54 -1.22
C GLU A 249 -2.99 -9.15 -2.51
N ALA A 250 -4.31 -8.99 -2.40
CA ALA A 250 -5.20 -8.72 -3.53
C ALA A 250 -5.90 -7.38 -3.35
N HIS A 251 -5.84 -6.56 -4.40
CA HIS A 251 -6.50 -5.25 -4.50
C HIS A 251 -7.45 -5.26 -5.69
N THR A 252 -8.48 -4.42 -5.63
CA THR A 252 -9.38 -4.22 -6.77
C THR A 252 -8.60 -3.75 -8.00
N PRO A 253 -8.63 -4.49 -9.13
CA PRO A 253 -7.96 -4.08 -10.35
C PRO A 253 -8.46 -2.73 -10.86
N LEU A 254 -7.54 -1.90 -11.33
CA LEU A 254 -7.90 -0.69 -12.09
C LEU A 254 -8.29 -1.11 -13.51
N ASP A 255 -9.59 -1.07 -13.82
CA ASP A 255 -10.10 -1.30 -15.17
C ASP A 255 -11.03 -0.16 -15.59
N ASP A 256 -10.67 0.51 -16.69
CA ASP A 256 -11.45 1.58 -17.33
C ASP A 256 -12.48 1.02 -18.35
N LYS A 257 -12.57 -0.31 -18.48
CA LYS A 257 -13.46 -1.03 -19.41
C LYS A 257 -14.45 -1.95 -18.70
N GLY A 258 -14.46 -1.96 -17.36
CA GLY A 258 -15.37 -2.74 -16.52
C GLY A 258 -14.66 -3.73 -15.61
N ASN A 259 -15.35 -4.27 -14.60
CA ASN A 259 -14.69 -5.16 -13.63
C ASN A 259 -14.32 -6.52 -14.25
N PRO A 260 -13.06 -6.99 -14.11
CA PRO A 260 -12.66 -8.31 -14.56
C PRO A 260 -13.52 -9.41 -13.95
N SER A 261 -13.81 -10.47 -14.72
CA SER A 261 -14.53 -11.62 -14.19
C SER A 261 -13.67 -12.34 -13.13
N VAL A 262 -14.31 -13.09 -12.23
CA VAL A 262 -13.57 -13.89 -11.22
C VAL A 262 -12.54 -14.81 -11.87
N VAL A 263 -12.83 -15.36 -13.06
CA VAL A 263 -11.92 -16.23 -13.81
C VAL A 263 -10.69 -15.46 -14.31
N ASP A 264 -10.88 -14.23 -14.78
CA ASP A 264 -9.77 -13.36 -15.23
C ASP A 264 -8.85 -13.02 -14.05
N LYS A 265 -9.44 -12.72 -12.89
CA LYS A 265 -8.70 -12.45 -11.66
C LYS A 265 -7.85 -13.65 -11.22
N HIS A 266 -8.42 -14.86 -11.23
CA HIS A 266 -7.66 -16.08 -10.91
C HIS A 266 -6.52 -16.31 -11.89
N THR A 267 -6.76 -16.09 -13.19
CA THR A 267 -5.74 -16.21 -14.23
C THR A 267 -4.60 -15.22 -13.99
N ALA A 268 -4.91 -13.99 -13.57
CA ALA A 268 -3.91 -12.99 -13.23
C ALA A 268 -3.05 -13.42 -12.03
N VAL A 269 -3.63 -14.01 -10.98
CA VAL A 269 -2.87 -14.55 -9.83
C VAL A 269 -1.95 -15.69 -10.26
N ILE A 270 -2.45 -16.64 -11.05
CA ILE A 270 -1.63 -17.75 -11.57
C ILE A 270 -0.46 -17.20 -12.39
N ASN A 271 -0.71 -16.23 -13.26
CA ASN A 271 0.35 -15.60 -14.05
C ASN A 271 1.36 -14.84 -13.17
N ALA A 272 0.92 -14.20 -12.08
CA ALA A 272 1.82 -13.58 -11.10
C ALA A 272 2.69 -14.63 -10.39
N MET A 273 2.12 -15.79 -10.04
CA MET A 273 2.87 -16.91 -9.45
C MET A 273 3.90 -17.49 -10.41
N LEU A 274 3.55 -17.69 -11.67
CA LEU A 274 4.45 -18.26 -12.68
C LEU A 274 5.67 -17.37 -12.96
N LYS A 275 5.59 -16.06 -12.68
CA LYS A 275 6.72 -15.13 -12.78
C LYS A 275 7.69 -15.21 -11.59
N ARG A 276 7.35 -15.97 -10.54
CA ARG A 276 8.12 -16.12 -9.31
C ARG A 276 8.77 -17.51 -9.25
N GLU A 277 9.97 -17.62 -9.83
CA GLU A 277 10.75 -18.87 -9.84
C GLU A 277 11.03 -19.41 -8.43
N ASP A 278 11.19 -18.50 -7.46
CA ASP A 278 11.40 -18.78 -6.04
C ASP A 278 10.16 -19.37 -5.32
N ILE A 279 8.97 -19.24 -5.92
CA ILE A 279 7.72 -19.84 -5.43
C ILE A 279 7.50 -21.24 -6.04
N THR A 280 8.33 -21.67 -6.99
CA THR A 280 8.11 -22.89 -7.79
C THR A 280 9.05 -24.04 -7.44
N SER A 281 8.99 -24.55 -6.20
CA SER A 281 9.27 -25.97 -5.87
C SER A 281 9.06 -26.22 -4.37
N ASN A 282 8.38 -27.31 -4.01
CA ASN A 282 8.17 -27.78 -2.61
C ASN A 282 7.16 -27.00 -1.73
N LEU A 283 6.15 -26.35 -2.31
CA LEU A 283 5.08 -25.70 -1.54
C LEU A 283 3.72 -26.40 -1.74
N ARG A 284 2.92 -26.45 -0.67
CA ARG A 284 1.51 -26.87 -0.70
C ARG A 284 0.63 -25.63 -0.78
N MET A 285 0.03 -25.39 -1.94
CA MET A 285 -0.90 -24.30 -2.17
C MET A 285 -2.29 -24.60 -1.59
N ASN A 286 -2.92 -23.60 -1.00
CA ASN A 286 -4.33 -23.63 -0.59
C ASN A 286 -5.18 -22.81 -1.57
N TRP A 287 -5.70 -23.48 -2.60
CA TRP A 287 -6.46 -22.83 -3.67
C TRP A 287 -7.82 -22.27 -3.22
N ASP A 288 -8.42 -22.82 -2.16
CA ASP A 288 -9.64 -22.24 -1.59
C ASP A 288 -9.36 -20.87 -0.97
N VAL A 289 -8.25 -20.74 -0.21
CA VAL A 289 -7.83 -19.44 0.34
C VAL A 289 -7.46 -18.47 -0.78
N VAL A 290 -6.76 -18.92 -1.83
CA VAL A 290 -6.47 -18.06 -2.99
C VAL A 290 -7.76 -17.49 -3.59
N ARG A 291 -8.78 -18.34 -3.81
CA ARG A 291 -10.07 -17.90 -4.33
C ARG A 291 -10.72 -16.86 -3.43
N ASP A 292 -10.72 -17.11 -2.12
CA ASP A 292 -11.39 -16.25 -1.16
C ASP A 292 -10.70 -14.88 -1.06
N VAL A 293 -9.35 -14.84 -1.07
CA VAL A 293 -8.56 -13.58 -1.07
C VAL A 293 -8.80 -12.78 -2.36
N VAL A 294 -8.82 -13.44 -3.51
CA VAL A 294 -9.11 -12.80 -4.81
C VAL A 294 -10.53 -12.27 -4.91
N ALA A 295 -11.48 -12.90 -4.22
CA ALA A 295 -12.86 -12.44 -4.16
C ALA A 295 -13.04 -11.28 -3.17
N ALA A 296 -12.30 -11.29 -2.06
CA ALA A 296 -12.40 -10.29 -1.00
C ALA A 296 -11.75 -8.96 -1.39
N GLU A 297 -10.57 -8.99 -2.02
CA GLU A 297 -9.81 -7.78 -2.42
C GLU A 297 -9.60 -6.80 -1.26
N ASP A 298 -9.43 -7.31 -0.04
CA ASP A 298 -9.34 -6.54 1.20
C ASP A 298 -7.98 -5.85 1.40
N GLY A 299 -7.03 -6.07 0.49
CA GLY A 299 -5.69 -5.49 0.53
C GLY A 299 -4.79 -6.04 1.65
N LEU A 300 -5.18 -7.12 2.34
CA LEU A 300 -4.39 -7.70 3.42
C LEU A 300 -3.53 -8.87 2.92
N PRO A 301 -2.25 -8.98 3.36
CA PRO A 301 -1.44 -10.16 3.08
C PRO A 301 -1.98 -11.41 3.80
N VAL A 302 -2.45 -12.38 3.03
CA VAL A 302 -3.00 -13.65 3.53
C VAL A 302 -2.11 -14.82 3.12
N GLU A 303 -1.83 -15.73 4.06
CA GLU A 303 -1.06 -16.95 3.82
C GLU A 303 -1.82 -17.89 2.87
N ILE A 304 -1.21 -18.23 1.74
CA ILE A 304 -1.81 -19.10 0.72
C ILE A 304 -1.03 -20.39 0.49
N ALA A 305 0.23 -20.48 0.93
CA ALA A 305 1.01 -21.72 0.81
C ALA A 305 2.01 -21.92 1.95
N VAL A 306 2.31 -23.18 2.25
CA VAL A 306 3.29 -23.61 3.25
C VAL A 306 4.27 -24.63 2.67
N PRO A 307 5.47 -24.81 3.26
CA PRO A 307 6.40 -25.87 2.85
C PRO A 307 5.77 -27.27 2.87
N ASN A 308 6.09 -28.10 1.88
CA ASN A 308 5.79 -29.52 1.89
C ASN A 308 6.65 -30.22 2.95
N THR A 309 6.11 -30.46 4.15
CA THR A 309 6.80 -31.19 5.22
C THR A 309 6.84 -32.71 5.03
N SER A 310 6.47 -33.23 3.85
CA SER A 310 6.55 -34.65 3.53
C SER A 310 7.92 -35.01 2.93
N ALA A 311 8.98 -34.89 3.72
CA ALA A 311 10.21 -35.66 3.50
C ALA A 311 10.22 -36.78 4.57
N PRO A 312 10.36 -38.06 4.19
CA PRO A 312 10.57 -39.09 5.20
C PRO A 312 11.87 -38.76 5.92
N MET A 313 11.85 -38.66 7.25
CA MET A 313 13.07 -38.78 8.03
C MET A 313 13.67 -40.13 7.67
N VAL A 314 14.73 -40.11 6.86
CA VAL A 314 15.57 -41.30 6.65
C VAL A 314 16.19 -41.57 8.01
N SER A 315 15.54 -42.43 8.79
CA SER A 315 16.13 -43.03 9.97
C SER A 315 17.30 -43.88 9.49
N SER A 316 18.50 -43.32 9.54
CA SER A 316 19.73 -44.09 9.46
C SER A 316 19.87 -44.86 10.78
N ALA A 317 19.06 -45.91 10.94
CA ALA A 317 19.35 -46.94 11.93
C ALA A 317 20.63 -47.66 11.44
N PRO A 318 21.70 -47.73 12.26
CA PRO A 318 22.86 -48.53 11.92
C PRO A 318 22.44 -50.00 11.81
N ILE A 319 22.77 -50.64 10.70
CA ILE A 319 22.68 -52.10 10.59
C ILE A 319 23.79 -52.65 11.47
N ASP A 320 23.41 -53.19 12.63
CA ASP A 320 24.32 -53.94 13.49
C ASP A 320 24.56 -55.31 12.85
N LEU A 321 25.73 -55.46 12.22
CA LEU A 321 26.24 -56.74 11.72
C LEU A 321 27.05 -57.38 12.85
N GLN A 322 26.38 -58.17 13.68
CA GLN A 322 27.04 -59.16 14.54
C GLN A 322 26.48 -60.56 14.29
N GLN A 323 27.37 -61.36 13.69
CA GLN A 323 27.59 -62.81 13.78
C GLN A 323 26.44 -63.78 13.48
#